data_AF-A0A0A9CL14-F1
#
_entry.id   AF-A0A0A9CL14-F1
#
_cell.length_a   1.000
_cell.length_b   1.000
_cell.length_c   1.000
_cell.angle_alpha   90.00
_cell.angle_beta   90.00
_cell.angle_gamma   90.00
#
_symmetry.space_group_name_H-M   'P 1'
#
loop_
_entity.id
_entity.type
_entity.pdbx_description
1 polymer ?
#
loop_
_entity_poly.entity_id
_entity_poly.type
_entity_poly.pdbx_seq_one_letter_code
_entity_poly.pdbx_strand_id
1 'polypeptide(L)'
;MLREKKSAVKRPINVAAEKDRLRNELDMALSQRDDAEAERIRAKLRELQTSKPVSNNEKAAKLEAMNRKNRADNFKNASELKPVNTSLKAGEAGYDPFSRRWTRSRNYYAAKPAGDNTEEVANGSVGNNSVAGNEDVKNRVQAGTAATAAAQIAAADAGKLVDTNAPVDLGTALNPMHTFELPISLSVLDEYGGPKGLFDGYMARKQKIEATMGFKVPDNDGRRHALTLSVSDYKRRRGLL
;
A
#
# COMPACT_ATOMS: atom_id res chain seq x y z
N MET A 1 31.89 3.94 41.03
CA MET A 1 32.08 3.74 39.58
C MET A 1 31.36 2.53 38.96
N LEU A 2 31.66 1.28 39.29
CA LEU A 2 31.02 0.12 38.61
C LEU A 2 29.52 -0.03 38.90
N ARG A 3 29.05 0.31 40.11
CA ARG A 3 27.63 0.27 40.48
C ARG A 3 26.81 1.36 39.76
N GLU A 4 27.37 2.56 39.62
CA GLU A 4 26.73 3.69 38.91
C GLU A 4 26.62 3.42 37.40
N LYS A 5 27.64 2.76 36.81
CA LYS A 5 27.59 2.32 35.42
C LYS A 5 26.51 1.25 35.18
N LYS A 6 26.24 0.38 36.15
CA LYS A 6 25.17 -0.64 36.06
C LYS A 6 23.76 -0.02 36.15
N SER A 7 23.56 1.03 36.93
CA SER A 7 22.27 1.74 37.00
C SER A 7 21.99 2.61 35.77
N ALA A 8 23.03 3.09 35.10
CA ALA A 8 22.91 3.97 33.93
C ALA A 8 22.57 3.23 32.61
N VAL A 9 22.85 1.93 32.50
CA VAL A 9 22.63 1.14 31.27
C VAL A 9 21.28 0.41 31.30
N LYS A 10 20.22 1.07 31.77
CA LYS A 10 18.86 0.55 31.58
C LYS A 10 18.42 0.90 30.16
N ARG A 11 18.30 -0.12 29.30
CA ARG A 11 17.70 0.01 27.97
C ARG A 11 16.30 0.65 28.12
N PRO A 12 15.87 1.52 27.19
CA PRO A 12 14.51 2.04 27.22
C PRO A 12 13.52 0.86 27.16
N ILE A 13 12.67 0.75 28.18
CA ILE A 13 11.67 -0.30 28.25
C ILE A 13 10.32 0.28 27.82
N ASN A 14 9.57 -0.48 27.02
CA ASN A 14 8.19 -0.13 26.71
C ASN A 14 7.32 -0.35 27.97
N VAL A 15 7.07 0.73 28.70
CA VAL A 15 6.34 0.73 29.97
C VAL A 15 4.92 0.18 29.82
N ALA A 16 4.24 0.40 28.69
CA ALA A 16 2.89 -0.12 28.46
C ALA A 16 2.91 -1.65 28.34
N ALA A 17 3.80 -2.18 27.50
CA ALA A 17 3.95 -3.63 27.33
C ALA A 17 4.41 -4.32 28.63
N GLU A 18 5.29 -3.68 29.40
CA GLU A 18 5.72 -4.23 30.69
C GLU A 18 4.58 -4.22 31.73
N LYS A 19 3.73 -3.18 31.75
CA LYS A 19 2.53 -3.17 32.60
C LYS A 19 1.55 -4.28 32.24
N ASP A 20 1.29 -4.51 30.96
CA ASP A 20 0.39 -5.58 30.52
C ASP A 20 0.95 -6.97 30.88
N ARG A 21 2.25 -7.17 30.68
CA ARG A 21 2.93 -8.40 31.11
C ARG A 21 2.81 -8.61 32.62
N LEU A 22 3.08 -7.59 33.43
CA LEU A 22 3.00 -7.69 34.90
C LEU A 22 1.57 -7.90 35.40
N ARG A 23 0.54 -7.41 34.70
CA ARG A 23 -0.87 -7.72 35.04
C ARG A 23 -1.17 -9.20 34.85
N ASN A 24 -0.75 -9.77 33.73
CA ASN A 24 -0.92 -11.19 33.47
C ASN A 24 -0.15 -12.05 34.49
N GLU A 25 1.09 -11.65 34.83
CA GLU A 25 1.88 -12.33 35.87
C GLU A 25 1.23 -12.21 37.26
N LEU A 26 0.62 -11.08 37.60
CA LEU A 26 -0.15 -10.90 38.84
C LEU A 26 -1.33 -11.86 38.89
N ASP A 27 -2.11 -11.96 37.81
CA ASP A 27 -3.26 -12.86 37.74
C ASP A 27 -2.82 -14.33 37.91
N MET A 28 -1.69 -14.72 37.32
CA MET A 28 -1.10 -16.04 37.54
C MET A 28 -0.66 -16.25 38.99
N ALA A 29 0.03 -15.30 39.60
CA ALA A 29 0.47 -15.40 41.00
C ALA A 29 -0.73 -15.52 41.96
N LEU A 30 -1.81 -14.76 41.73
CA LEU A 30 -3.05 -14.88 42.50
C LEU A 30 -3.72 -16.25 42.32
N SER A 31 -3.75 -16.78 41.09
CA SER A 31 -4.29 -18.12 40.85
C SER A 31 -3.50 -19.23 41.54
N GLN A 32 -2.18 -19.05 41.69
CA GLN A 32 -1.27 -19.97 42.38
C GLN A 32 -1.23 -19.75 43.91
N ARG A 33 -1.91 -18.71 44.42
CA ARG A 33 -1.90 -18.27 45.83
C ARG A 33 -0.50 -17.93 46.34
N ASP A 34 0.38 -17.43 45.47
CA ASP A 34 1.67 -16.89 45.87
C ASP A 34 1.53 -15.39 46.19
N ASP A 35 1.20 -15.11 47.46
CA ASP A 35 1.01 -13.74 47.95
C ASP A 35 2.31 -12.93 47.92
N ALA A 36 3.46 -13.59 48.12
CA ALA A 36 4.77 -12.92 48.15
C ALA A 36 5.18 -12.43 46.76
N GLU A 37 4.93 -13.22 45.71
CA GLU A 37 5.15 -12.80 44.33
C GLU A 37 4.13 -11.72 43.90
N ALA A 38 2.86 -11.90 44.26
CA ALA A 38 1.82 -10.91 43.97
C ALA A 38 2.14 -9.52 44.55
N GLU A 39 2.66 -9.45 45.79
CA GLU A 39 3.09 -8.18 46.41
C GLU A 39 4.28 -7.53 45.69
N ARG A 40 5.27 -8.33 45.26
CA ARG A 40 6.41 -7.83 44.47
C ARG A 40 5.95 -7.26 43.13
N ILE A 41 5.06 -7.96 42.44
CA ILE A 41 4.50 -7.51 41.16
C ILE A 41 3.67 -6.22 41.36
N ARG A 42 2.87 -6.14 42.43
CA ARG A 42 2.13 -4.92 42.79
C ARG A 42 3.06 -3.74 43.09
N ALA A 43 4.18 -3.96 43.78
CA ALA A 43 5.18 -2.92 44.02
C ALA A 43 5.81 -2.43 42.70
N LYS A 44 6.17 -3.36 41.81
CA LYS A 44 6.74 -3.04 40.49
C LYS A 44 5.74 -2.31 39.58
N LEU A 45 4.47 -2.69 39.61
CA LEU A 45 3.40 -1.98 38.90
C LEU A 45 3.24 -0.53 39.41
N ARG A 46 3.34 -0.31 40.73
CA ARG A 46 3.32 1.04 41.31
C ARG A 46 4.52 1.87 40.85
N GLU A 47 5.72 1.31 40.82
CA GLU A 47 6.93 1.97 40.31
C GLU A 47 6.78 2.38 38.84
N LEU A 48 6.23 1.50 38.00
CA LEU A 48 5.97 1.80 36.59
C LEU A 48 4.81 2.79 36.37
N GLN A 49 3.91 2.93 37.34
CA GLN A 49 2.83 3.92 37.30
C GLN A 49 3.32 5.31 37.71
N THR A 50 4.20 5.39 38.70
CA THR A 50 4.81 6.65 39.14
C THR A 50 5.92 7.13 38.21
N SER A 51 6.53 6.24 37.44
CA SER A 51 7.45 6.59 36.36
C SER A 51 6.69 7.27 35.20
N LYS A 52 6.49 8.59 35.35
CA LYS A 52 6.03 9.43 34.24
C LYS A 52 7.12 9.49 33.18
N PRO A 53 6.77 9.54 31.88
CA PRO A 53 7.75 9.88 30.85
C PRO A 53 8.33 11.26 31.20
N VAL A 54 9.66 11.35 31.27
CA VAL A 54 10.42 12.55 31.68
C VAL A 54 10.23 13.71 30.69
N SER A 55 9.56 13.48 29.56
CA SER A 55 9.31 14.52 28.56
C SER A 55 8.09 15.36 28.93
N ASN A 56 8.32 16.50 29.57
CA ASN A 56 7.37 17.62 29.64
C ASN A 56 7.25 18.32 28.28
N ASN A 57 6.98 17.56 27.21
CA ASN A 57 6.83 18.11 25.88
C ASN A 57 5.42 18.68 25.75
N GLU A 58 5.25 19.98 26.01
CA GLU A 58 3.96 20.67 25.89
C GLU A 58 3.28 20.44 24.53
N LYS A 59 4.09 20.35 23.45
CA LYS A 59 3.62 20.02 22.10
C LYS A 59 3.00 18.62 22.04
N ALA A 60 3.62 17.63 22.69
CA ALA A 60 3.10 16.26 22.72
C ALA A 60 1.77 16.21 23.50
N ALA A 61 1.67 16.90 24.63
CA ALA A 61 0.43 17.00 25.40
C ALA A 61 -0.71 17.64 24.59
N LYS A 62 -0.42 18.73 23.84
CA LYS A 62 -1.39 19.37 22.94
C LYS A 62 -1.85 18.44 21.82
N LEU A 63 -0.93 17.66 21.22
CA LEU A 63 -1.26 16.68 20.18
C LEU A 63 -2.10 15.51 20.73
N GLU A 64 -1.79 15.00 21.92
CA GLU A 64 -2.60 13.96 22.56
C GLU A 64 -4.02 14.45 22.87
N ALA A 65 -4.16 15.68 23.37
CA ALA A 65 -5.46 16.29 23.61
C ALA A 65 -6.27 16.46 22.31
N MET A 66 -5.64 16.95 21.24
CA MET A 66 -6.25 17.07 19.92
C MET A 66 -6.67 15.72 19.36
N ASN A 67 -5.80 14.70 19.42
CA ASN A 67 -6.10 13.34 18.96
C ASN A 67 -7.25 12.71 19.76
N ARG A 68 -7.33 12.97 21.07
CA ARG A 68 -8.43 12.50 21.92
C ARG A 68 -9.75 13.14 21.50
N LYS A 69 -9.74 14.45 21.22
CA LYS A 69 -10.91 15.18 20.72
C LYS A 69 -11.35 14.65 19.34
N ASN A 70 -10.42 14.55 18.38
CA ASN A 70 -10.70 14.02 17.03
C ASN A 70 -11.26 12.60 17.09
N ARG A 71 -10.75 11.75 17.99
CA ARG A 71 -11.30 10.40 18.20
C ARG A 71 -12.75 10.45 18.69
N ALA A 72 -13.03 11.27 19.71
CA ALA A 72 -14.39 11.42 20.23
C ALA A 72 -15.35 11.97 19.17
N ASP A 73 -14.91 12.98 18.41
CA ASP A 73 -15.72 13.59 17.35
C ASP A 73 -15.96 12.61 16.19
N ASN A 74 -14.95 11.82 15.80
CA ASN A 74 -15.13 10.74 14.81
C ASN A 74 -16.12 9.68 15.29
N PHE A 75 -16.08 9.29 16.56
CA PHE A 75 -17.07 8.35 17.12
C PHE A 75 -18.47 8.94 17.13
N LYS A 76 -18.63 10.21 17.50
CA LYS A 76 -19.93 10.90 17.44
C LYS A 76 -20.44 10.96 16.00
N ASN A 77 -19.62 11.44 15.07
CA ASN A 77 -19.96 11.50 13.64
C ASN A 77 -20.35 10.13 13.08
N ALA A 78 -19.59 9.07 13.39
CA ALA A 78 -19.91 7.72 12.96
C ALA A 78 -21.19 7.17 13.60
N SER A 79 -21.49 7.56 14.85
CA SER A 79 -22.71 7.14 15.55
C SER A 79 -23.97 7.90 15.11
N GLU A 80 -23.81 9.16 14.70
CA GLU A 80 -24.87 10.01 14.16
C GLU A 80 -25.18 9.64 12.71
N LEU A 81 -24.17 9.22 11.94
CA LEU A 81 -24.31 8.52 10.67
C LEU A 81 -24.78 7.08 10.90
N LYS A 82 -25.96 6.91 11.49
CA LYS A 82 -26.65 5.60 11.48
C LYS A 82 -26.81 5.15 10.03
N PRO A 83 -26.72 3.85 9.73
CA PRO A 83 -27.00 3.37 8.40
C PRO A 83 -28.51 3.54 8.13
N VAL A 84 -28.88 4.66 7.52
CA VAL A 84 -30.27 5.03 7.16
C VAL A 84 -30.90 3.99 6.22
N ASN A 85 -30.10 3.12 5.63
CA ASN A 85 -30.48 2.29 4.48
C ASN A 85 -30.62 0.80 4.80
N THR A 86 -30.58 0.37 6.07
CA THR A 86 -30.61 -1.09 6.38
C THR A 86 -31.96 -1.76 6.10
N SER A 87 -33.05 -1.00 5.97
CA SER A 87 -34.41 -1.53 5.75
C SER A 87 -35.07 -1.06 4.44
N LEU A 88 -34.38 -0.28 3.62
CA LEU A 88 -34.92 0.19 2.33
C LEU A 88 -35.03 -0.98 1.34
N LYS A 89 -36.06 -0.97 0.50
CA LYS A 89 -36.25 -2.00 -0.54
C LYS A 89 -35.54 -1.57 -1.83
N ALA A 90 -35.21 -2.56 -2.67
CA ALA A 90 -34.59 -2.30 -3.96
C ALA A 90 -35.46 -1.36 -4.81
N GLY A 91 -34.91 -0.21 -5.20
CA GLY A 91 -35.58 0.83 -5.99
C GLY A 91 -36.04 2.06 -5.20
N GLU A 92 -35.89 2.08 -3.88
CA GLU A 92 -36.20 3.23 -3.04
C GLU A 92 -35.00 4.20 -2.94
N ALA A 93 -35.25 5.52 -2.90
CA ALA A 93 -34.20 6.52 -2.87
C ALA A 93 -33.30 6.35 -1.63
N GLY A 94 -32.00 6.13 -1.84
CA GLY A 94 -31.04 5.81 -0.78
C GLY A 94 -30.74 4.32 -0.60
N TYR A 95 -31.37 3.42 -1.37
CA TYR A 95 -31.06 1.99 -1.32
C TYR A 95 -29.63 1.68 -1.78
N ASP A 96 -28.83 1.04 -0.92
CA ASP A 96 -27.47 0.58 -1.24
C ASP A 96 -27.52 -0.82 -1.88
N PRO A 97 -27.17 -0.97 -3.18
CA PRO A 97 -27.21 -2.25 -3.89
C PRO A 97 -26.17 -3.27 -3.37
N PHE A 98 -25.17 -2.82 -2.59
CA PHE A 98 -24.17 -3.70 -1.96
C PHE A 98 -24.53 -4.06 -0.51
N SER A 99 -25.58 -3.45 0.05
CA SER A 99 -26.14 -3.91 1.32
C SER A 99 -26.64 -5.34 1.12
N ARG A 100 -26.01 -6.27 1.85
CA ARG A 100 -26.23 -7.70 1.67
C ARG A 100 -27.68 -8.03 1.97
N ARG A 101 -28.51 -8.11 0.93
CA ARG A 101 -29.57 -9.11 0.85
C ARG A 101 -28.90 -10.40 1.30
N TRP A 102 -29.26 -10.91 2.48
CA TRP A 102 -29.00 -12.31 2.77
C TRP A 102 -29.63 -13.05 1.60
N THR A 103 -28.80 -13.53 0.68
CA THR A 103 -29.24 -14.26 -0.49
C THR A 103 -29.90 -15.51 0.03
N ARG A 104 -31.23 -15.46 0.23
CA ARG A 104 -32.03 -16.68 0.29
C ARG A 104 -31.91 -17.28 -1.10
N SER A 105 -31.20 -18.40 -1.19
CA SER A 105 -31.05 -19.12 -2.46
C SER A 105 -32.44 -19.36 -3.05
N ARG A 106 -32.61 -19.03 -4.33
CA ARG A 106 -33.83 -19.31 -5.10
C ARG A 106 -33.90 -20.79 -5.50
N ASN A 107 -33.53 -21.71 -4.60
CA ASN A 107 -33.47 -23.15 -4.90
C ASN A 107 -34.84 -23.83 -4.83
N TYR A 108 -35.91 -23.08 -4.55
CA TYR A 108 -37.29 -23.57 -4.59
C TYR A 108 -38.17 -22.65 -5.44
N TYR A 109 -37.75 -22.36 -6.66
CA TYR A 109 -38.72 -22.17 -7.72
C TYR A 109 -38.78 -23.49 -8.49
N ALA A 110 -39.57 -24.42 -7.96
CA ALA A 110 -40.17 -25.44 -8.81
C ALA A 110 -40.88 -24.67 -9.93
N ALA A 111 -40.47 -24.93 -11.17
CA ALA A 111 -41.13 -24.37 -12.35
C ALA A 111 -42.64 -24.61 -12.22
N LYS A 112 -43.43 -23.54 -12.23
CA LYS A 112 -44.85 -23.71 -12.49
C LYS A 112 -44.97 -24.29 -13.90
N PRO A 113 -45.72 -25.39 -14.11
CA PRO A 113 -45.92 -25.93 -15.44
C PRO A 113 -46.68 -24.91 -16.29
N ALA A 114 -46.35 -24.93 -17.58
CA ALA A 114 -46.85 -24.03 -18.61
C ALA A 114 -48.38 -23.86 -18.58
N GLY A 115 -48.82 -22.62 -18.79
CA GLY A 115 -50.23 -22.24 -18.81
C GLY A 115 -50.42 -20.79 -19.25
N ASP A 116 -50.16 -20.58 -20.54
CA ASP A 116 -50.76 -19.61 -21.45
C ASP A 116 -50.41 -18.10 -21.43
N ASN A 117 -50.07 -17.66 -22.66
CA ASN A 117 -50.12 -16.33 -23.27
C ASN A 117 -49.01 -15.28 -23.05
N THR A 118 -48.23 -15.17 -24.14
CA THR A 118 -47.77 -13.99 -24.88
C THR A 118 -46.58 -13.16 -24.39
N GLU A 119 -45.49 -13.38 -25.16
CA GLU A 119 -44.54 -12.42 -25.73
C GLU A 119 -43.56 -11.66 -24.82
N GLU A 120 -42.29 -12.07 -24.86
CA GLU A 120 -41.16 -11.13 -24.96
C GLU A 120 -39.98 -11.76 -25.73
N VAL A 121 -39.45 -10.98 -26.66
CA VAL A 121 -38.57 -11.38 -27.76
C VAL A 121 -37.09 -11.33 -27.36
N ALA A 122 -36.41 -12.44 -27.70
CA ALA A 122 -35.02 -12.66 -28.11
C ALA A 122 -33.84 -11.88 -27.48
N ASN A 123 -33.03 -12.70 -26.81
CA ASN A 123 -31.64 -12.58 -26.40
C ASN A 123 -30.66 -12.66 -27.61
N GLY A 124 -29.39 -12.22 -27.44
CA GLY A 124 -28.33 -12.69 -28.33
C GLY A 124 -27.04 -11.87 -28.42
N SER A 125 -26.25 -11.81 -27.34
CA SER A 125 -24.79 -11.56 -27.43
C SER A 125 -24.07 -12.89 -27.63
N VAL A 126 -23.20 -12.99 -28.64
CA VAL A 126 -22.23 -14.10 -28.78
C VAL A 126 -20.88 -13.49 -29.12
N GLY A 127 -19.95 -13.60 -28.17
CA GLY A 127 -18.52 -13.49 -28.45
C GLY A 127 -17.99 -14.79 -29.05
N ASN A 128 -16.93 -14.71 -29.84
CA ASN A 128 -16.02 -15.83 -30.01
C ASN A 128 -14.62 -15.35 -30.36
N ASN A 129 -13.68 -15.78 -29.53
CA ASN A 129 -12.24 -15.67 -29.68
C ASN A 129 -11.76 -16.86 -30.53
N SER A 130 -10.95 -16.65 -31.57
CA SER A 130 -10.12 -17.72 -32.13
C SER A 130 -8.79 -17.18 -32.64
N VAL A 131 -7.73 -17.83 -32.16
CA VAL A 131 -6.30 -17.62 -32.47
C VAL A 131 -5.95 -18.34 -33.76
N ALA A 132 -5.20 -17.71 -34.66
CA ALA A 132 -4.51 -18.38 -35.76
C ALA A 132 -3.16 -17.73 -36.12
N GLY A 133 -2.09 -18.51 -35.94
CA GLY A 133 -0.88 -18.65 -36.77
C GLY A 133 -0.12 -17.42 -37.28
N ASN A 134 1.08 -17.22 -36.74
CA ASN A 134 2.20 -16.50 -37.38
C ASN A 134 2.64 -17.24 -38.65
N GLU A 135 2.85 -16.50 -39.76
CA GLU A 135 3.79 -16.73 -40.89
C GLU A 135 3.25 -16.05 -42.18
N ASP A 136 2.92 -14.75 -42.17
CA ASP A 136 2.72 -14.00 -43.45
C ASP A 136 2.73 -12.46 -43.34
N VAL A 137 3.30 -11.91 -42.27
CA VAL A 137 3.13 -10.48 -41.95
C VAL A 137 4.10 -9.56 -42.71
N LYS A 138 5.23 -10.07 -43.23
CA LYS A 138 6.27 -9.20 -43.80
C LYS A 138 5.99 -8.68 -45.21
N ASN A 139 5.32 -9.44 -46.07
CA ASN A 139 5.09 -9.02 -47.47
C ASN A 139 3.81 -8.16 -47.64
N ARG A 140 2.82 -8.29 -46.75
CA ARG A 140 1.56 -7.56 -46.87
C ARG A 140 1.66 -6.08 -46.44
N VAL A 141 2.57 -5.76 -45.52
CA VAL A 141 2.73 -4.39 -44.98
C VAL A 141 3.39 -3.45 -46.00
N GLN A 142 4.31 -3.94 -46.83
CA GLN A 142 4.95 -3.13 -47.87
C GLN A 142 4.00 -2.83 -49.05
N ALA A 143 3.16 -3.79 -49.44
CA ALA A 143 2.16 -3.56 -50.48
C ALA A 143 1.06 -2.57 -50.03
N GLY A 144 0.63 -2.64 -48.77
CA GLY A 144 -0.39 -1.75 -48.21
C GLY A 144 0.05 -0.30 -48.03
N THR A 145 1.34 -0.04 -47.82
CA THR A 145 1.90 1.32 -47.64
C THR A 145 2.17 2.03 -48.97
N ALA A 146 2.56 1.28 -50.02
CA ALA A 146 2.71 1.84 -51.36
C ALA A 146 1.36 2.18 -52.02
N ALA A 147 0.34 1.33 -51.80
CA ALA A 147 -1.01 1.55 -52.33
C ALA A 147 -1.71 2.78 -51.70
N THR A 148 -1.44 3.07 -50.43
CA THR A 148 -1.98 4.27 -49.75
C THR A 148 -1.28 5.56 -50.19
N ALA A 149 0.03 5.53 -50.47
CA ALA A 149 0.75 6.70 -50.97
C ALA A 149 0.27 7.12 -52.38
N ALA A 150 0.11 6.14 -53.29
CA ALA A 150 -0.40 6.42 -54.64
C ALA A 150 -1.86 6.93 -54.63
N ALA A 151 -2.69 6.38 -53.75
CA ALA A 151 -4.07 6.83 -53.57
C ALA A 151 -4.15 8.26 -52.95
N GLN A 152 -3.21 8.63 -52.07
CA GLN A 152 -3.14 9.97 -51.49
C GLN A 152 -2.69 11.03 -52.49
N ILE A 153 -1.72 10.72 -53.36
CA ILE A 153 -1.27 11.62 -54.44
C ILE A 153 -2.42 11.85 -55.45
N ALA A 154 -3.11 10.77 -55.86
CA ALA A 154 -4.26 10.88 -56.76
C ALA A 154 -5.45 11.64 -56.13
N ALA A 155 -5.63 11.57 -54.80
CA ALA A 155 -6.66 12.31 -54.08
C ALA A 155 -6.32 13.80 -53.87
N ALA A 156 -5.02 14.14 -53.77
CA ALA A 156 -4.53 15.51 -53.70
C ALA A 156 -4.74 16.26 -55.04
N ASP A 157 -4.44 15.61 -56.16
CA ASP A 157 -4.64 16.20 -57.51
C ASP A 157 -6.13 16.41 -57.86
N ALA A 158 -7.02 15.62 -57.25
CA ALA A 158 -8.48 15.77 -57.39
C ALA A 158 -9.10 16.85 -56.48
N GLY A 159 -8.30 17.58 -55.70
CA GLY A 159 -8.77 18.63 -54.78
C GLY A 159 -9.65 18.11 -53.63
N LYS A 160 -9.63 16.79 -53.35
CA LYS A 160 -10.47 16.12 -52.34
C LYS A 160 -9.78 15.90 -51.00
N LEU A 161 -8.54 16.36 -50.84
CA LEU A 161 -7.82 16.25 -49.58
C LEU A 161 -8.34 17.30 -48.59
N VAL A 162 -9.26 16.86 -47.72
CA VAL A 162 -9.69 17.64 -46.56
C VAL A 162 -8.51 17.70 -45.59
N ASP A 163 -8.17 18.90 -45.12
CA ASP A 163 -7.08 19.16 -44.18
C ASP A 163 -7.23 18.23 -42.95
N THR A 164 -6.33 17.25 -42.81
CA THR A 164 -6.37 16.27 -41.71
C THR A 164 -5.65 16.77 -40.45
N ASN A 165 -5.16 18.01 -40.50
CA ASN A 165 -4.62 18.68 -39.33
C ASN A 165 -5.75 18.89 -38.32
N ALA A 166 -5.55 18.36 -37.11
CA ALA A 166 -6.49 18.58 -36.02
C ALA A 166 -6.67 20.10 -35.81
N PRO A 167 -7.92 20.61 -35.66
CA PRO A 167 -8.13 22.02 -35.40
C PRO A 167 -7.49 22.34 -34.05
N VAL A 168 -6.33 22.98 -34.08
CA VAL A 168 -5.67 23.46 -32.89
C VAL A 168 -6.47 24.67 -32.43
N ASP A 169 -7.03 24.61 -31.23
CA ASP A 169 -7.71 25.76 -30.63
C ASP A 169 -6.74 26.95 -30.69
N LEU A 170 -7.18 28.04 -31.34
CA LEU A 170 -6.45 29.31 -31.49
C LEU A 170 -6.04 29.95 -30.14
N GLY A 171 -6.43 29.33 -29.02
CA GLY A 171 -6.12 29.73 -27.65
C GLY A 171 -5.02 28.90 -26.96
N THR A 172 -4.33 27.99 -27.66
CA THR A 172 -3.17 27.31 -27.06
C THR A 172 -1.95 28.25 -27.06
N ALA A 173 -2.03 29.30 -26.24
CA ALA A 173 -0.86 30.05 -25.82
C ALA A 173 0.07 29.04 -25.15
N LEU A 174 1.16 28.68 -25.84
CA LEU A 174 2.32 28.06 -25.21
C LEU A 174 2.72 28.99 -24.09
N ASN A 175 2.34 28.69 -22.85
CA ASN A 175 2.70 29.50 -21.71
C ASN A 175 4.23 29.43 -21.63
N PRO A 176 4.97 30.49 -21.98
CA PRO A 176 6.43 30.43 -21.90
C PRO A 176 6.74 30.23 -20.43
N MET A 177 7.31 29.07 -20.09
CA MET A 177 7.68 28.73 -18.71
C MET A 177 8.39 29.92 -18.08
N HIS A 178 7.74 30.58 -17.12
CA HIS A 178 8.29 31.76 -16.48
C HIS A 178 9.66 31.41 -15.91
N THR A 179 10.70 32.04 -16.44
CA THR A 179 12.05 31.94 -15.89
C THR A 179 12.14 32.99 -14.78
N PHE A 180 11.69 32.64 -13.58
CA PHE A 180 11.87 33.52 -12.43
C PHE A 180 13.35 33.50 -12.03
N GLU A 181 14.01 34.66 -12.05
CA GLU A 181 15.31 34.83 -11.39
C GLU A 181 15.07 34.78 -9.88
N LEU A 182 15.16 33.59 -9.31
CA LEU A 182 15.10 33.42 -7.86
C LEU A 182 16.45 33.85 -7.27
N PRO A 183 16.51 34.85 -6.36
CA PRO A 183 17.73 35.23 -5.65
C PRO A 183 18.03 34.21 -4.53
N ILE A 184 17.91 32.92 -4.83
CA ILE A 184 18.23 31.83 -3.91
C ILE A 184 19.56 31.27 -4.38
N SER A 185 20.62 31.57 -3.64
CA SER A 185 21.94 31.01 -3.90
C SER A 185 21.94 29.51 -3.59
N LEU A 186 22.21 28.68 -4.60
CA LEU A 186 22.36 27.22 -4.45
C LEU A 186 23.73 26.79 -3.90
N SER A 187 24.60 27.75 -3.55
CA SER A 187 25.95 27.49 -3.02
C SER A 187 25.97 26.58 -1.79
N VAL A 188 24.95 26.69 -0.92
CA VAL A 188 24.82 25.81 0.25
C VAL A 188 24.58 24.36 -0.18
N LEU A 189 23.88 24.11 -1.30
CA LEU A 189 23.64 22.76 -1.79
C LEU A 189 24.91 22.14 -2.36
N ASP A 190 25.82 22.94 -2.91
CA ASP A 190 27.12 22.48 -3.40
C ASP A 190 28.00 21.92 -2.26
N GLU A 191 27.90 22.47 -1.04
CA GLU A 191 28.56 21.92 0.15
C GLU A 191 28.10 20.49 0.47
N TYR A 192 26.86 20.13 0.10
CA TYR A 192 26.28 18.81 0.28
C TYR A 192 26.40 17.92 -0.97
N GLY A 193 27.19 18.29 -1.97
CA GLY A 193 27.41 17.53 -3.21
C GLY A 193 26.45 17.90 -4.35
N GLY A 194 25.78 19.05 -4.25
CA GLY A 194 24.91 19.58 -5.30
C GLY A 194 23.75 18.63 -5.64
N PRO A 195 23.30 18.58 -6.91
CA PRO A 195 22.19 17.73 -7.31
C PRO A 195 22.48 16.22 -7.20
N LYS A 196 23.76 15.81 -7.11
CA LYS A 196 24.17 14.40 -7.00
C LYS A 196 24.49 13.97 -5.56
N GLY A 197 24.58 14.91 -4.62
CA GLY A 197 24.98 14.64 -3.24
C GLY A 197 24.11 13.62 -2.51
N LEU A 198 22.80 13.59 -2.80
CA LEU A 198 21.88 12.59 -2.24
C LEU A 198 22.22 11.17 -2.73
N PHE A 199 22.54 11.03 -4.02
CA PHE A 199 22.91 9.75 -4.62
C PHE A 199 24.26 9.26 -4.08
N ASP A 200 25.24 10.16 -4.02
CA ASP A 200 26.58 9.84 -3.53
C ASP A 200 26.55 9.46 -2.03
N GLY A 201 25.78 10.20 -1.22
CA GLY A 201 25.56 9.87 0.19
C GLY A 201 24.85 8.53 0.40
N TYR A 202 23.86 8.21 -0.43
CA TYR A 202 23.21 6.91 -0.42
C TYR A 202 24.19 5.77 -0.77
N MET A 203 25.00 5.95 -1.82
CA MET A 203 25.98 4.96 -2.25
C MET A 203 27.09 4.74 -1.21
N ALA A 204 27.59 5.81 -0.58
CA ALA A 204 28.57 5.72 0.49
C ALA A 204 28.00 4.96 1.72
N ARG A 205 26.75 5.24 2.10
CA ARG A 205 26.08 4.51 3.19
C ARG A 205 25.89 3.04 2.83
N LYS A 206 25.48 2.73 1.61
CA LYS A 206 25.32 1.36 1.11
C LYS A 206 26.64 0.59 1.19
N GLN A 207 27.73 1.15 0.66
CA GLN A 207 29.06 0.54 0.74
C GLN A 207 29.51 0.27 2.18
N LYS A 208 29.27 1.21 3.11
CA LYS A 208 29.60 1.04 4.53
C LYS A 208 28.80 -0.10 5.18
N ILE A 209 27.51 -0.21 4.86
CA ILE A 209 26.65 -1.30 5.34
C ILE A 209 27.11 -2.63 4.75
N GLU A 210 27.41 -2.68 3.45
CA GLU A 210 27.91 -3.89 2.79
C GLU A 210 29.28 -4.31 3.32
N ALA A 211 30.18 -3.38 3.64
CA ALA A 211 31.46 -3.71 4.28
C ALA A 211 31.28 -4.25 5.71
N THR A 212 30.26 -3.77 6.43
CA THR A 212 30.02 -4.16 7.84
C THR A 212 29.18 -5.44 7.95
N MET A 213 28.20 -5.63 7.06
CA MET A 213 27.19 -6.69 7.12
C MET A 213 27.30 -7.70 5.97
N GLY A 214 27.92 -7.33 4.86
CA GLY A 214 28.01 -8.11 3.62
C GLY A 214 29.30 -8.90 3.51
N PHE A 215 29.63 -9.72 4.51
CA PHE A 215 30.60 -10.79 4.26
C PHE A 215 29.90 -11.89 3.47
N LYS A 216 30.17 -11.98 2.15
CA LYS A 216 29.72 -13.09 1.32
C LYS A 216 30.40 -14.36 1.82
N VAL A 217 29.65 -15.18 2.56
CA VAL A 217 30.12 -16.49 2.99
C VAL A 217 30.30 -17.36 1.74
N PRO A 218 31.49 -17.92 1.49
CA PRO A 218 31.70 -18.83 0.38
C PRO A 218 30.73 -20.01 0.41
N ASP A 219 30.15 -20.34 -0.74
CA ASP A 219 29.06 -21.32 -0.86
C ASP A 219 29.47 -22.76 -0.46
N ASN A 220 30.79 -23.03 -0.37
CA ASN A 220 31.38 -24.37 -0.17
C ASN A 220 32.36 -24.43 1.02
N ASP A 221 32.16 -23.65 2.08
CA ASP A 221 33.01 -23.72 3.29
C ASP A 221 32.81 -24.98 4.14
N GLY A 222 31.98 -25.94 3.70
CA GLY A 222 31.70 -27.20 4.41
C GLY A 222 30.95 -27.03 5.74
N ARG A 223 30.70 -25.80 6.19
CA ARG A 223 30.07 -25.48 7.47
C ARG A 223 28.62 -25.03 7.26
N ARG A 224 27.71 -25.44 8.16
CA ARG A 224 26.31 -25.01 8.13
C ARG A 224 26.16 -23.63 8.76
N HIS A 225 25.78 -22.63 7.98
CA HIS A 225 25.52 -21.28 8.46
C HIS A 225 24.03 -21.11 8.79
N ALA A 226 23.68 -21.12 10.08
CA ALA A 226 22.27 -21.10 10.52
C ALA A 226 21.51 -19.82 10.15
N LEU A 227 22.21 -18.70 9.96
CA LEU A 227 21.64 -17.37 9.74
C LEU A 227 21.68 -16.91 8.27
N THR A 228 22.25 -17.71 7.36
CA THR A 228 22.36 -17.36 5.93
C THR A 228 21.95 -18.57 5.08
N LEU A 229 20.96 -18.39 4.21
CA LEU A 229 20.57 -19.39 3.20
C LEU A 229 21.52 -19.28 2.00
N SER A 230 22.38 -20.27 1.79
CA SER A 230 23.12 -20.40 0.53
C SER A 230 22.19 -20.86 -0.59
N VAL A 231 22.56 -20.61 -1.85
CA VAL A 231 21.75 -21.01 -3.02
C VAL A 231 21.60 -22.54 -3.07
N SER A 232 22.64 -23.29 -2.69
CA SER A 232 22.62 -24.74 -2.60
C SER A 232 21.66 -25.24 -1.50
N ASP A 233 21.68 -24.62 -0.32
CA ASP A 233 20.78 -24.96 0.79
C ASP A 233 19.31 -24.62 0.43
N TYR A 234 19.06 -23.51 -0.26
CA TYR A 234 17.74 -23.15 -0.80
C TYR A 234 17.25 -24.18 -1.84
N LYS A 235 18.08 -24.57 -2.80
CA LYS A 235 17.75 -25.60 -3.80
C LYS A 235 17.44 -26.94 -3.16
N ARG A 236 18.22 -27.38 -2.16
CA ARG A 236 17.96 -28.63 -1.41
C ARG A 236 16.64 -28.58 -0.66
N ARG A 237 16.33 -27.47 0.03
CA ARG A 237 15.04 -27.29 0.75
C ARG A 237 13.83 -27.24 -0.17
N ARG A 238 14.01 -26.80 -1.43
CA ARG A 238 12.96 -26.78 -2.46
C ARG A 238 12.89 -28.06 -3.28
N GLY A 239 13.75 -29.05 -3.03
CA GLY A 239 13.78 -30.31 -3.79
C GLY A 239 14.22 -30.14 -5.24
N LEU A 240 15.02 -29.11 -5.53
CA LEU A 240 15.52 -28.78 -6.87
C LEU A 240 16.91 -29.36 -7.15
N LEU A 241 17.43 -30.20 -6.25
CA LEU A 241 18.70 -30.93 -6.32
C LEU A 241 18.44 -32.41 -6.07
#